data_AF-X1SF95-F1
#
_entry.id   AF-X1SF95-F1
#
_cell.length_a   1.000
_cell.length_b   1.000
_cell.length_c   1.000
_cell.angle_alpha   90.00
_cell.angle_beta   90.00
_cell.angle_gamma   90.00
#
_symmetry.space_group_name_H-M   'P 1'
#
loop_
_entity.id
_entity.type
_entity.pdbx_description
1 polymer ?
#
loop_
_entity_poly.entity_id
_entity_poly.type
_entity_poly.pdbx_seq_one_letter_code
_entity_poly.pdbx_strand_id
1 'polypeptide(L)'
;MKPLKIFLIIALLLAIAIPASVALVFYDGHKYLTFSESTKLSYVAGLSDMANTLIQYYEPEKAEKIYKLKKDMLLDQMVLILNRYLEEHPEALHNSAAVSFLNAFDEIIYRE
;
A
#
# COMPACT_ATOMS: atom_id res chain seq x y z
N MET A 1 -43.22 23.54 -13.78
CA MET A 1 -42.41 22.68 -12.89
C MET A 1 -41.22 23.49 -12.41
N LYS A 2 -41.08 23.65 -11.09
CA LYS A 2 -40.21 24.64 -10.44
C LYS A 2 -38.73 24.40 -10.82
N PRO A 3 -37.94 25.45 -11.09
CA PRO A 3 -36.53 25.34 -11.53
C PRO A 3 -35.68 24.41 -10.65
N LEU A 4 -36.06 24.27 -9.38
CA LEU A 4 -35.50 23.32 -8.42
C LEU A 4 -35.50 21.85 -8.92
N LYS A 5 -36.55 21.40 -9.62
CA LYS A 5 -36.61 20.03 -10.17
C LYS A 5 -35.64 19.85 -11.34
N ILE A 6 -35.47 20.87 -12.17
CA ILE A 6 -34.51 20.84 -13.30
C ILE A 6 -33.08 20.85 -12.75
N PHE A 7 -32.81 21.69 -11.74
CA PHE A 7 -31.53 21.74 -11.05
C PHE A 7 -31.18 20.40 -10.38
N LEU A 8 -32.14 19.76 -9.71
CA LEU A 8 -31.94 18.43 -9.10
C LEU A 8 -31.64 17.35 -10.13
N ILE A 9 -32.32 17.36 -11.28
CA ILE A 9 -32.05 16.40 -12.36
C ILE A 9 -30.66 16.62 -12.95
N ILE A 10 -30.24 17.86 -13.17
CA ILE A 10 -28.91 18.19 -13.66
C ILE A 10 -27.83 17.79 -12.65
N ALA A 11 -28.04 18.07 -11.35
CA ALA A 11 -27.11 17.67 -10.30
C ALA A 11 -26.98 16.14 -10.19
N LEU A 12 -28.10 15.42 -10.34
CA LEU A 12 -28.12 13.96 -10.34
C LEU A 12 -27.38 13.39 -11.56
N LEU A 13 -27.58 13.97 -12.75
CA LEU A 13 -26.86 13.57 -13.97
C LEU A 13 -25.36 13.88 -13.88
N LEU A 14 -24.96 14.98 -13.22
CA LEU A 14 -23.55 15.31 -12.96
C LEU A 14 -22.91 14.37 -11.92
N ALA A 15 -23.66 13.91 -10.91
CA ALA A 15 -23.17 12.94 -9.93
C ALA A 15 -22.92 11.55 -10.54
N ILE A 16 -23.74 11.15 -11.53
CA ILE A 16 -23.57 9.89 -12.28
C ILE A 16 -22.42 9.99 -13.30
N ALA A 17 -22.04 11.20 -13.70
CA ALA A 17 -20.98 11.46 -14.67
C ALA A 17 -19.56 11.51 -14.07
N ILE A 18 -19.40 11.35 -12.74
CA ILE A 18 -18.08 11.09 -12.16
C ILE A 18 -17.71 9.66 -12.60
N PRO A 19 -16.72 9.48 -13.48
CA PRO A 19 -16.33 8.13 -13.86
C PRO A 19 -15.94 7.39 -12.59
N ALA A 20 -16.49 6.19 -12.40
CA ALA A 20 -16.09 5.24 -11.36
C ALA A 20 -14.63 4.76 -11.51
N SER A 21 -13.81 5.47 -12.30
CA SER A 21 -12.37 5.32 -12.36
C SER A 21 -11.72 6.42 -11.52
N VAL A 22 -11.89 6.37 -10.21
CA VAL A 22 -10.72 6.67 -9.38
C VAL A 22 -9.75 5.55 -9.73
N ALA A 23 -8.92 5.77 -10.76
CA ALA A 23 -7.85 4.84 -11.05
C ALA A 23 -7.06 4.77 -9.75
N LEU A 24 -7.13 3.63 -9.08
CA LEU A 24 -6.30 3.32 -7.93
C LEU A 24 -4.86 3.31 -8.47
N VAL A 25 -4.18 4.46 -8.40
CA VAL A 25 -2.81 4.60 -8.89
C VAL A 25 -1.90 4.02 -7.82
N PHE A 26 -1.65 2.71 -7.91
CA PHE A 26 -0.61 2.03 -7.14
C PHE A 26 0.23 1.17 -8.07
N TYR A 27 1.45 0.86 -7.63
CA TYR A 27 2.26 -0.17 -8.26
C TYR A 27 1.89 -1.52 -7.69
N ASP A 28 1.53 -2.46 -8.54
CA ASP A 28 1.34 -3.85 -8.14
C ASP A 28 2.71 -4.54 -7.91
N GLY A 29 2.69 -5.75 -7.35
CA GLY A 29 3.89 -6.55 -7.11
C GLY A 29 4.69 -6.80 -8.39
N HIS A 30 4.02 -7.10 -9.51
CA HIS A 30 4.69 -7.27 -10.81
C HIS A 30 5.47 -6.02 -11.22
N LYS A 31 4.84 -4.85 -11.18
CA LYS A 31 5.46 -3.60 -11.59
C LYS A 31 6.61 -3.24 -10.65
N TYR A 32 6.43 -3.43 -9.35
CA TYR A 32 7.49 -3.25 -8.36
C TYR A 32 8.72 -4.11 -8.65
N LEU A 33 8.55 -5.39 -9.00
CA LEU A 33 9.69 -6.28 -9.28
C LEU A 33 10.52 -5.83 -10.49
N THR A 34 9.93 -5.10 -11.44
CA THR A 34 10.62 -4.51 -12.59
C THR A 34 11.44 -3.25 -12.29
N PHE A 35 11.33 -2.69 -11.08
CA PHE A 35 12.07 -1.49 -10.71
C PHE A 35 13.58 -1.74 -10.65
N SER A 36 14.36 -0.71 -10.97
CA SER A 36 15.78 -0.71 -10.65
C SER A 36 15.97 -0.79 -9.13
N GLU A 37 17.16 -1.23 -8.72
CA GLU A 37 17.52 -1.33 -7.30
C GLU A 37 17.33 0.00 -6.55
N SER A 38 17.79 1.11 -7.14
CA SER A 38 17.61 2.45 -6.55
C SER A 38 16.15 2.84 -6.40
N THR A 39 15.30 2.52 -7.38
CA THR A 39 13.85 2.76 -7.30
C THR A 39 13.19 1.89 -6.24
N LYS A 40 13.60 0.62 -6.09
CA LYS A 40 13.11 -0.26 -5.01
C LYS A 40 13.45 0.30 -3.64
N LEU A 41 14.70 0.74 -3.44
CA LEU A 41 15.15 1.36 -2.19
C LEU A 41 14.32 2.60 -1.85
N SER A 42 14.19 3.55 -2.78
CA SER A 42 13.39 4.76 -2.56
C SER A 42 11.91 4.45 -2.30
N TYR A 43 11.34 3.49 -3.01
CA TYR A 43 9.95 3.07 -2.82
C TYR A 43 9.73 2.45 -1.44
N VAL A 44 10.60 1.51 -1.02
CA VAL A 44 10.52 0.85 0.29
C VAL A 44 10.79 1.81 1.45
N ALA A 45 11.64 2.82 1.26
CA ALA A 45 11.82 3.89 2.23
C ALA A 45 10.50 4.65 2.46
N GLY A 46 9.84 5.05 1.37
CA GLY A 46 8.52 5.71 1.44
C GLY A 46 7.45 4.83 2.07
N LEU A 47 7.42 3.53 1.76
CA LEU A 47 6.51 2.58 2.40
C LEU A 47 6.78 2.44 3.89
N SER A 48 8.06 2.44 4.30
CA SER A 48 8.44 2.34 5.71
C SER A 48 7.98 3.55 6.51
N ASP A 49 8.17 4.77 5.99
CA ASP A 49 7.70 6.00 6.65
C ASP A 49 6.17 6.05 6.76
N MET A 50 5.48 5.67 5.69
CA MET A 50 4.01 5.61 5.67
C MET A 50 3.48 4.54 6.64
N ALA A 51 4.01 3.32 6.57
CA ALA A 51 3.61 2.22 7.44
C ALA A 51 3.85 2.57 8.91
N ASN A 52 5.02 3.13 9.23
CA ASN A 52 5.35 3.55 10.58
C ASN A 52 4.36 4.61 11.09
N THR A 53 4.03 5.60 10.24
CA THR A 53 3.03 6.63 10.56
C THR A 53 1.67 6.00 10.87
N LEU A 54 1.13 5.19 9.94
CA LEU A 54 -0.20 4.61 10.09
C LEU A 54 -0.29 3.66 11.29
N ILE A 55 0.67 2.75 11.43
CA ILE A 55 0.63 1.70 12.46
C ILE A 55 0.79 2.32 13.86
N GLN A 56 1.60 3.36 14.03
CA GLN A 56 1.70 4.06 15.32
C GLN A 56 0.37 4.67 15.77
N TYR A 57 -0.46 5.18 14.84
CA TYR A 57 -1.75 5.78 15.18
C TYR A 57 -2.85 4.76 15.40
N TYR A 58 -2.89 3.69 14.61
CA TYR A 58 -4.02 2.76 14.59
C TYR A 58 -3.76 1.45 15.35
N GLU A 59 -2.51 1.00 15.45
CA GLU A 59 -2.14 -0.30 16.03
C GLU A 59 -0.82 -0.20 16.82
N PRO A 60 -0.78 0.53 17.95
CA PRO A 60 0.47 0.84 18.66
C PRO A 60 1.23 -0.39 19.16
N GLU A 61 0.53 -1.46 19.55
CA GLU A 61 1.17 -2.72 19.97
C GLU A 61 1.91 -3.39 18.80
N LYS A 62 1.32 -3.36 17.60
CA LYS A 62 1.95 -3.84 16.38
C LYS A 62 3.12 -2.95 15.98
N ALA A 63 3.00 -1.63 16.16
CA ALA A 63 4.09 -0.69 15.93
C ALA A 63 5.33 -1.04 16.77
N GLU A 64 5.13 -1.38 18.05
CA GLU A 64 6.24 -1.79 18.93
C GLU A 64 6.94 -3.05 18.43
N LYS A 65 6.19 -4.07 17.98
CA LYS A 65 6.76 -5.29 17.40
C LYS A 65 7.54 -5.01 16.12
N ILE A 66 6.98 -4.22 15.21
CA ILE A 66 7.65 -3.79 13.97
C ILE A 66 8.92 -3.01 14.30
N TYR A 67 8.88 -2.09 15.27
CA TYR A 67 10.03 -1.30 15.67
C TYR A 67 11.16 -2.19 16.21
N LYS A 68 10.82 -3.17 17.07
CA LYS A 68 11.80 -4.15 17.57
C LYS A 68 12.42 -4.97 16.44
N LEU A 69 11.60 -5.43 15.49
CA LEU A 69 12.05 -6.19 14.32
C LEU A 69 12.96 -5.37 13.39
N LYS A 70 12.63 -4.08 13.20
CA LYS A 70 13.34 -3.19 12.27
C LYS A 70 14.54 -2.46 12.87
N LYS A 71 14.75 -2.53 14.19
CA LYS A 71 15.70 -1.67 14.92
C LYS A 71 17.10 -1.62 14.30
N ASP A 72 17.59 -2.76 13.84
CA ASP A 72 18.93 -2.90 13.24
C ASP A 72 18.87 -3.28 11.75
N MET A 73 17.69 -3.16 11.15
CA MET A 73 17.45 -3.57 9.76
C MET A 73 17.82 -2.45 8.80
N LEU A 74 18.71 -2.76 7.86
CA LEU A 74 19.07 -1.87 6.77
C LEU A 74 17.95 -1.84 5.71
N LEU A 75 17.90 -0.76 4.92
CA LEU A 75 16.84 -0.56 3.93
C LEU A 75 16.85 -1.62 2.82
N ASP A 76 18.03 -2.08 2.42
CA ASP A 76 18.22 -3.18 1.47
C ASP A 76 17.64 -4.50 2.00
N GLN A 77 17.76 -4.78 3.30
CA GLN A 77 17.13 -5.93 3.93
C GLN A 77 15.60 -5.85 3.88
N MET A 78 15.02 -4.65 4.03
CA MET A 78 13.57 -4.46 3.84
C MET A 78 13.13 -4.68 2.40
N VAL A 79 13.97 -4.29 1.42
CA VAL A 79 13.74 -4.61 0.00
C VAL A 79 13.77 -6.12 -0.23
N LEU A 80 14.74 -6.83 0.37
CA LEU A 80 14.83 -8.29 0.28
C LEU A 80 13.60 -8.98 0.86
N ILE A 81 13.07 -8.50 1.99
CA ILE A 81 11.84 -9.02 2.59
C ILE A 81 10.65 -8.91 1.62
N LEU A 82 10.45 -7.74 1.01
CA LEU A 82 9.35 -7.54 0.07
C LEU A 82 9.54 -8.38 -1.22
N ASN A 83 10.74 -8.40 -1.79
CA ASN A 83 11.02 -9.24 -2.97
C ASN A 83 10.72 -10.71 -2.66
N ARG A 84 11.22 -11.22 -1.53
CA ARG A 84 11.03 -12.61 -1.11
C ARG A 84 9.54 -12.93 -0.90
N TYR A 85 8.81 -12.05 -0.22
CA TYR A 85 7.36 -12.23 -0.04
C TYR A 85 6.63 -12.33 -1.38
N LEU A 86 6.96 -11.48 -2.36
CA LEU A 86 6.34 -11.53 -3.69
C LEU A 86 6.74 -12.78 -4.50
N GLU A 87 7.94 -13.32 -4.27
CA GLU A 87 8.39 -14.59 -4.86
C GLU A 87 7.67 -15.81 -4.25
N GLU A 88 7.46 -15.79 -2.93
CA GLU A 88 6.79 -16.86 -2.18
C GLU A 88 5.26 -16.83 -2.33
N HIS A 89 4.68 -15.69 -2.70
CA HIS A 89 3.23 -15.46 -2.84
C HIS A 89 2.85 -14.94 -4.24
N PRO A 90 2.75 -15.80 -5.27
CA PRO A 90 2.40 -15.38 -6.63
C PRO A 90 1.07 -14.62 -6.73
N GLU A 91 0.10 -14.92 -5.86
CA GLU A 91 -1.17 -14.21 -5.78
C GLU A 91 -1.02 -12.74 -5.37
N ALA A 92 0.04 -12.40 -4.63
CA ALA A 92 0.33 -11.04 -4.19
C ALA A 92 0.93 -10.17 -5.30
N LEU A 93 1.34 -10.75 -6.43
CA LEU A 93 1.90 -10.02 -7.57
C LEU A 93 0.88 -9.10 -8.25
N HIS A 94 -0.41 -9.41 -8.14
CA HIS A 94 -1.51 -8.60 -8.66
C HIS A 94 -2.05 -7.58 -7.65
N ASN A 95 -1.58 -7.63 -6.40
CA ASN A 95 -1.97 -6.71 -5.35
C ASN A 95 -1.03 -5.51 -5.29
N SER A 96 -1.48 -4.44 -4.62
CA SER A 96 -0.63 -3.29 -4.31
C SER A 96 0.65 -3.73 -3.59
N ALA A 97 1.81 -3.34 -4.12
CA ALA A 97 3.10 -3.62 -3.51
C ALA A 97 3.20 -3.06 -2.08
N ALA A 98 2.48 -1.96 -1.80
CA ALA A 98 2.38 -1.40 -0.46
C ALA A 98 1.64 -2.33 0.51
N VAL A 99 0.57 -3.00 0.06
CA VAL A 99 -0.16 -3.98 0.87
C VAL A 99 0.71 -5.23 1.08
N SER A 100 1.35 -5.73 0.02
CA SER A 100 2.27 -6.86 0.11
C SER A 100 3.43 -6.59 1.07
N PHE A 101 3.93 -5.35 1.11
CA PHE A 101 4.94 -4.92 2.09
C PHE A 101 4.46 -5.06 3.53
N LEU A 102 3.24 -4.59 3.83
CA LEU A 102 2.66 -4.74 5.17
C LEU A 102 2.45 -6.21 5.53
N ASN A 103 1.90 -7.00 4.60
CA ASN A 103 1.69 -8.42 4.78
C ASN A 103 2.99 -9.19 5.03
N ALA A 104 4.09 -8.82 4.38
CA ALA A 104 5.40 -9.43 4.58
C ALA A 104 5.89 -9.25 6.03
N PHE A 105 5.69 -8.07 6.62
CA PHE A 105 6.04 -7.83 8.02
C PHE A 105 5.07 -8.52 8.98
N ASP A 106 3.78 -8.56 8.64
CA ASP A 106 2.79 -9.30 9.44
C ASP A 106 3.11 -10.79 9.48
N GLU A 107 3.48 -11.38 8.35
CA GLU A 107 3.87 -12.77 8.31
C GLU A 107 5.07 -13.06 9.22
N ILE A 108 6.08 -12.19 9.25
CA ILE A 108 7.23 -12.34 10.15
C ILE A 108 6.79 -12.22 11.62
N ILE A 109 5.94 -11.25 11.95
CA ILE A 109 5.55 -10.94 13.33
C ILE A 109 4.59 -11.97 13.93
N TYR A 110 3.74 -12.59 13.09
CA TYR A 110 2.68 -13.48 13.55
C TYR A 110 2.90 -14.96 13.18
N ARG A 111 3.98 -15.31 12.46
CA ARG A 111 4.45 -16.71 12.35
C ARG A 111 5.38 -17.14 13.47
N GLU A 112 5.86 -16.22 14.30
CA GLU A 112 6.49 -16.54 15.60
C GLU A 112 5.42 -16.89 16.66
#